data_AF-G5E3G2-F1
#
_entry.id   AF-G5E3G2-F1
#
_cell.length_a   1.000
_cell.length_b   1.000
_cell.length_c   1.000
_cell.angle_alpha   90.00
_cell.angle_beta   90.00
_cell.angle_gamma   90.00
#
_symmetry.space_group_name_H-M   'P 1'
#
loop_
_entity.id
_entity.type
_entity.pdbx_description
1 polymer ?
#
loop_
_entity_poly.entity_id
_entity_poly.type
_entity_poly.pdbx_seq_one_letter_code
_entity_poly.pdbx_strand_id
1 'polypeptide(L)'
;RDQLARSEPSLKKGKSRIFYGLHEDFPSVVVVGLGKKSAGVNQQELWNESKENIRTAVSVGCRQMQEMEIVEVEVDSCEDAQAAAEGAVLGLFEY
;
A
#
# COMPACT_ATOMS: atom_id res chain seq x y z
N ARG A 1 18.54 4.28 3.66
CA ARG A 1 17.75 5.48 4.03
C ARG A 1 17.52 6.47 2.87
N ASP A 2 18.27 6.39 1.76
CA ASP A 2 18.27 7.45 0.73
C ASP A 2 17.66 7.03 -0.63
N GLN A 3 17.18 5.79 -0.75
CA GLN A 3 16.67 5.27 -2.04
C GLN A 3 15.30 5.86 -2.41
N LEU A 4 14.41 6.10 -1.43
CA LEU A 4 13.10 6.71 -1.70
C LEU A 4 13.27 8.15 -2.19
N ALA A 5 14.14 8.94 -1.55
CA ALA A 5 14.42 10.33 -1.94
C ALA A 5 15.03 10.42 -3.35
N ARG A 6 15.92 9.50 -3.72
CA ARG A 6 16.51 9.45 -5.07
C ARG A 6 15.54 9.04 -6.17
N SER A 7 14.44 8.38 -5.79
CA SER A 7 13.48 7.82 -6.73
C SER A 7 12.36 8.78 -7.15
N GLU A 8 12.52 10.10 -6.98
CA GLU A 8 11.52 11.12 -7.31
C GLU A 8 10.71 10.81 -8.58
N PRO A 9 9.40 11.13 -8.62
CA PRO A 9 8.65 11.99 -7.71
C PRO A 9 8.09 11.27 -6.47
N SER A 10 7.53 12.04 -5.54
CA SER A 10 6.82 11.55 -4.35
C SER A 10 5.63 10.65 -4.72
N LEU A 11 5.39 9.60 -3.91
CA LEU A 11 4.27 8.71 -4.13
C LEU A 11 2.94 9.41 -3.85
N LYS A 12 2.11 9.50 -4.89
CA LYS A 12 0.73 9.96 -4.78
C LYS A 12 -0.19 8.84 -4.31
N LYS A 13 -1.40 9.19 -3.84
CA LYS A 13 -2.47 8.26 -3.45
C LYS A 13 -2.65 7.17 -4.52
N GLY A 14 -2.64 5.90 -4.09
CA GLY A 14 -2.88 4.74 -4.96
C GLY A 14 -1.75 4.43 -5.96
N LYS A 15 -0.57 5.02 -5.79
CA LYS A 15 0.65 4.62 -6.51
C LYS A 15 1.54 3.78 -5.61
N SER A 16 2.38 2.95 -6.22
CA SER A 16 3.36 2.13 -5.53
C SER A 16 4.75 2.26 -6.17
N ARG A 17 5.78 1.82 -5.45
CA ARG A 17 7.15 1.70 -5.94
C ARG A 17 7.85 0.56 -5.22
N ILE A 18 8.58 -0.24 -5.99
CA ILE A 18 9.33 -1.40 -5.49
C ILE A 18 10.78 -1.01 -5.24
N PHE A 19 11.34 -1.51 -4.15
CA PHE A 19 12.74 -1.44 -3.82
C PHE A 19 13.25 -2.85 -3.53
N TYR A 20 14.46 -3.15 -3.99
CA TYR A 20 15.07 -4.47 -3.84
C TYR A 20 16.31 -4.42 -2.96
N GLY A 21 16.58 -5.51 -2.24
CA GLY A 21 17.81 -5.68 -1.46
C GLY A 21 17.97 -4.68 -0.33
N LEU A 22 16.85 -4.23 0.26
CA LEU A 22 16.89 -3.32 1.42
C LEU A 22 17.20 -4.03 2.72
N HIS A 23 16.77 -5.29 2.85
CA HIS A 23 17.01 -6.15 4.00
C HIS A 23 17.12 -7.61 3.56
N GLU A 24 17.81 -8.45 4.32
CA GLU A 24 17.99 -9.87 4.01
C GLU A 24 16.65 -10.62 4.11
N ASP A 25 15.86 -10.33 5.15
CA ASP A 25 14.52 -10.93 5.34
C ASP A 25 13.46 -10.39 4.38
N PHE A 26 13.68 -9.20 3.81
CA PHE A 26 12.74 -8.53 2.90
C PHE A 26 13.45 -8.17 1.59
N PRO A 27 13.68 -9.15 0.69
CA PRO A 27 14.41 -8.93 -0.56
C PRO A 27 13.67 -7.97 -1.50
N SER A 28 12.34 -7.90 -1.39
CA SER A 28 11.47 -6.99 -2.12
C SER A 28 10.59 -6.21 -1.14
N VAL A 29 10.59 -4.88 -1.25
CA VAL A 29 9.77 -3.98 -0.43
C VAL A 29 8.97 -3.08 -1.36
N VAL A 30 7.64 -3.11 -1.23
CA VAL A 30 6.75 -2.21 -1.98
C VAL A 30 6.28 -1.09 -1.06
N VAL A 31 6.62 0.14 -1.42
CA VAL A 31 6.12 1.34 -0.75
C VAL A 31 4.87 1.80 -1.48
N VAL A 32 3.81 2.14 -0.73
CA VAL A 32 2.52 2.56 -1.29
C VAL A 32 2.14 3.96 -0.81
N GLY A 33 1.44 4.71 -1.66
CA GLY A 33 1.00 6.07 -1.36
C GLY A 33 -0.38 6.08 -0.69
N LEU A 34 -0.43 6.41 0.60
CA LEU A 34 -1.67 6.51 1.40
C LEU A 34 -2.42 7.85 1.22
N GLY A 35 -1.82 8.83 0.56
CA GLY A 35 -2.40 10.16 0.42
C GLY A 35 -2.27 11.01 1.69
N LYS A 36 -3.25 11.87 1.96
CA LYS A 36 -3.20 12.81 3.10
C LYS A 36 -3.51 12.09 4.41
N LYS A 37 -2.61 12.18 5.38
CA LYS A 37 -2.79 11.63 6.75
C LYS A 37 -4.00 12.22 7.49
N SER A 38 -4.37 13.46 7.20
CA SER A 38 -5.53 14.13 7.80
C SER A 38 -6.86 13.81 7.11
N ALA A 39 -6.89 12.82 6.19
CA ALA A 39 -8.13 12.37 5.59
C ALA A 39 -9.06 11.77 6.65
N GLY A 40 -10.36 11.96 6.48
CA GLY A 40 -11.39 11.49 7.42
C GLY A 40 -12.70 11.22 6.69
N VAL A 41 -13.82 11.50 7.33
CA VAL A 41 -15.13 11.41 6.66
C VAL A 41 -15.24 12.51 5.62
N ASN A 42 -15.41 12.12 4.36
CA ASN A 42 -15.67 13.04 3.25
C ASN A 42 -17.19 13.17 3.09
N GLN A 43 -17.72 14.36 3.37
CA GLN A 43 -19.16 14.62 3.34
C GLN A 43 -19.77 14.60 1.93
N GLN A 44 -18.96 14.86 0.89
CA GLN A 44 -19.43 14.83 -0.49
C GLN A 44 -19.57 13.39 -1.00
N GLU A 45 -18.63 12.53 -0.64
CA GLU A 45 -18.58 11.12 -1.05
C GLU A 45 -19.30 10.18 -0.08
N LEU A 46 -19.71 10.68 1.09
CA LEU A 46 -20.42 9.94 2.14
C LEU A 46 -19.67 8.68 2.65
N TRP A 47 -18.33 8.74 2.69
CA TRP A 47 -17.48 7.65 3.19
C TRP A 47 -16.27 8.14 3.98
N ASN A 48 -15.52 7.21 4.59
CA ASN A 48 -14.25 7.52 5.23
C ASN A 48 -13.10 7.41 4.21
N GLU A 49 -12.61 8.57 3.75
CA GLU A 49 -11.58 8.64 2.72
C GLU A 49 -10.25 8.04 3.19
N SER A 50 -9.91 8.16 4.47
CA SER A 50 -8.66 7.56 5.00
C SER A 50 -8.68 6.03 4.85
N LYS A 51 -9.78 5.40 5.24
CA LYS A 51 -9.95 3.94 5.10
C LYS A 51 -9.92 3.50 3.63
N GLU A 52 -10.61 4.21 2.75
CA GLU A 52 -10.58 3.93 1.30
C GLU A 52 -9.18 4.07 0.69
N ASN A 53 -8.39 5.04 1.16
CA ASN A 53 -7.01 5.20 0.71
C ASN A 53 -6.15 4.01 1.11
N ILE A 54 -6.27 3.56 2.36
CA ILE A 54 -5.52 2.42 2.88
C ILE A 54 -5.87 1.15 2.10
N ARG A 55 -7.17 0.85 1.94
CA ARG A 55 -7.64 -0.29 1.15
C ARG A 55 -7.05 -0.30 -0.24
N THR A 56 -7.16 0.83 -0.94
CA THR A 56 -6.67 0.98 -2.32
C THR A 56 -5.16 0.80 -2.39
N ALA A 57 -4.42 1.45 -1.51
CA ALA A 57 -2.96 1.45 -1.51
C ALA A 57 -2.40 0.05 -1.22
N VAL A 58 -2.91 -0.62 -0.18
CA VAL A 58 -2.50 -1.98 0.18
C VAL A 58 -2.84 -2.97 -0.93
N SER A 59 -4.03 -2.85 -1.53
CA SER A 59 -4.45 -3.66 -2.67
C SER A 59 -3.48 -3.56 -3.86
N VAL A 60 -3.03 -2.35 -4.19
CA VAL A 60 -2.02 -2.13 -5.24
C VAL A 60 -0.67 -2.75 -4.87
N GLY A 61 -0.22 -2.59 -3.61
CA GLY A 61 1.04 -3.16 -3.15
C GLY A 61 1.04 -4.70 -3.17
N CYS A 62 -0.05 -5.32 -2.72
CA CYS A 62 -0.19 -6.77 -2.67
C CYS A 62 -0.21 -7.37 -4.08
N ARG A 63 -0.99 -6.81 -5.01
CA ARG A 63 -0.98 -7.27 -6.41
C ARG A 63 0.39 -7.15 -7.05
N GLN A 64 1.12 -6.08 -6.76
CA GLN A 64 2.48 -5.92 -7.28
C GLN A 64 3.43 -7.00 -6.75
N MET A 65 3.26 -7.47 -5.50
CA MET A 65 4.01 -8.62 -4.98
C MET A 65 3.57 -9.93 -5.65
N GLN A 66 2.26 -10.11 -5.89
CA GLN A 66 1.72 -11.27 -6.59
C GLN A 66 2.24 -11.37 -8.04
N GLU A 67 2.34 -10.25 -8.76
CA GLU A 67 2.93 -10.16 -10.10
C GLU A 67 4.42 -10.56 -10.13
N MET A 68 5.12 -10.42 -9.00
CA MET A 68 6.51 -10.88 -8.82
C MET A 68 6.60 -12.31 -8.29
N GLU A 69 5.47 -13.04 -8.24
CA GLU A 69 5.38 -14.43 -7.76
C GLU A 69 5.84 -14.61 -6.29
N ILE A 70 5.71 -13.55 -5.48
CA ILE A 70 6.01 -13.62 -4.04
C ILE A 70 4.83 -14.27 -3.32
N VAL A 71 5.11 -15.35 -2.59
CA VAL A 71 4.10 -16.21 -1.96
C VAL A 71 3.67 -15.75 -0.56
N GLU A 72 4.48 -14.94 0.10
CA GLU A 72 4.23 -14.44 1.45
C GLU A 72 4.55 -12.95 1.53
N VAL A 73 3.63 -12.17 2.09
CA VAL A 73 3.77 -10.72 2.24
C VAL A 73 3.39 -10.30 3.65
N GLU A 74 4.20 -9.44 4.24
CA GLU A 74 3.86 -8.71 5.46
C GLU A 74 3.32 -7.33 5.09
N VAL A 75 2.20 -6.94 5.71
CA VAL A 75 1.49 -5.70 5.39
C VAL A 75 1.52 -4.76 6.59
N ASP A 76 1.94 -3.51 6.37
CA ASP A 76 1.84 -2.46 7.38
C ASP A 76 0.36 -2.17 7.71
N SER A 77 0.04 -2.10 9.01
CA SER A 77 -1.26 -1.68 9.53
C SER A 77 -1.76 -0.32 9.00
N CYS A 78 -0.87 0.55 8.51
CA CYS A 78 -1.21 1.85 7.92
C CYS A 78 -2.13 2.73 8.80
N GLU A 79 -2.00 2.65 10.12
CA GLU A 79 -2.85 3.31 11.13
C GLU A 79 -4.30 2.78 11.25
N ASP A 80 -4.74 1.90 10.34
CA ASP A 80 -6.02 1.18 10.41
C ASP A 80 -5.84 -0.25 9.86
N ALA A 81 -5.50 -1.17 10.78
CA ALA A 81 -5.20 -2.56 10.44
C ALA A 81 -6.37 -3.28 9.76
N GLN A 82 -7.62 -2.90 10.06
CA GLN A 82 -8.79 -3.48 9.44
C GLN A 82 -8.87 -3.06 7.96
N ALA A 83 -8.73 -1.76 7.66
CA ALA A 83 -8.73 -1.28 6.29
C ALA A 83 -7.56 -1.85 5.47
N ALA A 84 -6.40 -2.03 6.10
CA ALA A 84 -5.24 -2.67 5.47
C ALA A 84 -5.53 -4.15 5.12
N ALA A 85 -6.05 -4.92 6.08
CA ALA A 85 -6.42 -6.32 5.84
C ALA A 85 -7.48 -6.47 4.75
N GLU A 86 -8.52 -5.62 4.76
CA GLU A 86 -9.53 -5.58 3.70
C GLU A 86 -8.91 -5.31 2.33
N GLY A 87 -7.99 -4.34 2.23
CA GLY A 87 -7.28 -4.03 0.98
C GLY A 87 -6.45 -5.19 0.43
N ALA A 88 -5.74 -5.90 1.31
CA ALA A 88 -4.93 -7.05 0.94
C ALA A 88 -5.79 -8.24 0.47
N VAL A 89 -6.76 -8.65 1.30
CA VAL A 89 -7.60 -9.83 1.04
C VAL A 89 -8.49 -9.63 -0.17
N LEU A 90 -9.19 -8.49 -0.26
CA LEU A 90 -10.03 -8.19 -1.43
C LEU A 90 -9.21 -7.93 -2.69
N GLY A 91 -7.99 -7.42 -2.54
CA GLY A 91 -7.11 -7.07 -3.66
C GLY A 91 -6.48 -8.26 -4.37
N LEU A 92 -6.23 -9.35 -3.64
CA LEU A 92 -5.56 -10.58 -4.11
C LEU A 92 -6.54 -11.68 -4.55
N PHE A 93 -7.83 -11.52 -4.29
CA PHE A 93 -8.82 -12.55 -4.59
C PHE A 93 -9.02 -12.74 -6.11
N GLU A 94 -8.93 -14.00 -6.56
CA GLU A 94 -9.23 -14.47 -7.91
C GLU A 94 -10.01 -15.79 -7.82
N TYR A 95 -10.90 -16.08 -8.79
CA TYR A 95 -11.75 -17.29 -8.82
C TYR A 95 -11.12 -18.44 -9.61
#